data_AF-A0A2T8FAP9-F1
#
_entry.id   AF-A0A2T8FAP9-F1
#
_cell.length_a   1.000
_cell.length_b   1.000
_cell.length_c   1.000
_cell.angle_alpha   90.00
_cell.angle_beta   90.00
_cell.angle_gamma   90.00
#
_symmetry.space_group_name_H-M   'P 1'
#
loop_
_entity.id
_entity.type
_entity.pdbx_description
1 polymer ?
#
loop_
_entity_poly.entity_id
_entity_poly.type
_entity_poly.pdbx_seq_one_letter_code
_entity_poly.pdbx_strand_id
1 'polypeptide(L)'
;MLTRQLPGSIVNALWVLVALVVAFGITAVLTWVERDELILSWSKGNPSAREILAEGGLGVLRESPIVPNFLPLAIVSFVVFALLALVLGAFLVDGHGWARLALTASAGFGVLVAVLAVRNHLPTAFLVLSIVTAVLHLALLFFLWHKDTSAYLREF
;
A
#
# COMPACT_ATOMS: atom_id res chain seq x y z
N MET A 1 28.08 -16.23 16.16
CA MET A 1 27.16 -15.07 16.12
C MET A 1 26.15 -15.29 17.23
N LEU A 2 26.20 -14.48 18.29
CA LEU A 2 25.18 -14.53 19.36
C LEU A 2 23.82 -14.24 18.73
N THR A 3 22.88 -15.17 18.82
CA THR A 3 21.48 -14.96 18.44
C THR A 3 20.86 -13.95 19.41
N ARG A 4 21.09 -12.66 19.14
CA ARG A 4 20.46 -11.57 19.89
C ARG A 4 18.96 -11.70 19.66
N GLN A 5 18.20 -11.91 20.73
CA GLN A 5 16.75 -11.97 20.62
C GLN A 5 16.25 -10.61 20.14
N LEU A 6 15.49 -10.61 19.04
CA LEU A 6 14.88 -9.39 18.52
C LEU A 6 13.84 -8.88 19.54
N PRO A 7 13.79 -7.57 19.82
CA PRO A 7 12.72 -6.98 20.62
C PRO A 7 11.36 -7.28 20.00
N GLY A 8 10.35 -7.51 20.83
CA GLY A 8 8.98 -7.79 20.37
C GLY A 8 8.42 -6.69 19.45
N SER A 9 8.84 -5.43 19.63
CA SER A 9 8.44 -4.33 18.74
C SER A 9 8.98 -4.48 17.31
N ILE A 10 10.19 -5.02 17.12
CA ILE A 10 10.73 -5.30 15.79
C ILE A 10 9.98 -6.47 15.16
N VAL A 11 9.76 -7.55 15.91
CA VAL A 11 9.00 -8.71 15.44
C VAL A 11 7.58 -8.30 15.01
N ASN A 12 6.91 -7.46 15.80
CA ASN A 12 5.60 -6.92 15.46
C ASN A 12 5.65 -6.00 14.24
N ALA A 13 6.66 -5.15 14.09
CA ALA A 13 6.85 -4.33 12.90
C ALA A 13 6.99 -5.20 11.62
N LEU A 14 7.72 -6.31 11.70
CA LEU A 14 7.85 -7.26 10.59
C LEU A 14 6.51 -7.94 10.26
N TRP A 15 5.74 -8.35 11.26
CA TRP A 15 4.40 -8.90 11.03
C TRP A 15 3.45 -7.88 10.39
N VAL A 16 3.53 -6.62 10.82
CA VAL A 16 2.76 -5.54 10.19
C VAL A 16 3.21 -5.32 8.74
N LEU A 17 4.51 -5.41 8.44
CA LEU A 17 5.02 -5.36 7.06
C LEU A 17 4.48 -6.51 6.21
N VAL A 18 4.47 -7.73 6.74
CA VAL A 18 3.86 -8.89 6.05
C VAL A 18 2.38 -8.65 5.80
N ALA A 19 1.64 -8.16 6.80
CA ALA A 19 0.21 -7.84 6.67
C ALA A 19 -0.03 -6.76 5.61
N LEU A 20 0.83 -5.74 5.53
CA LEU A 20 0.79 -4.74 4.47
C LEU A 20 1.02 -5.38 3.11
N VAL A 21 2.07 -6.20 2.93
CA VAL A 21 2.34 -6.90 1.66
C VAL A 21 1.13 -7.73 1.21
N VAL A 22 0.53 -8.49 2.14
CA VAL A 22 -0.70 -9.26 1.86
C VAL A 22 -1.84 -8.34 1.43
N ALA A 23 -2.07 -7.23 2.14
CA ALA A 23 -3.12 -6.27 1.79
C ALA A 23 -2.90 -5.66 0.40
N PHE A 24 -1.67 -5.29 0.03
CA PHE A 24 -1.34 -4.81 -1.31
C PHE A 24 -1.53 -5.90 -2.38
N GLY A 25 -1.22 -7.16 -2.07
CA GLY A 25 -1.51 -8.29 -2.95
C GLY A 25 -3.02 -8.47 -3.18
N ILE A 26 -3.83 -8.35 -2.13
CA ILE A 26 -5.30 -8.36 -2.24
C ILE A 26 -5.78 -7.18 -3.10
N THR A 27 -5.24 -5.97 -2.93
CA THR A 27 -5.56 -4.81 -3.77
C THR A 27 -5.28 -5.08 -5.25
N ALA A 28 -4.16 -5.72 -5.56
CA ALA A 28 -3.82 -6.08 -6.94
C ALA A 28 -4.81 -7.09 -7.54
N VAL A 29 -5.23 -8.09 -6.76
CA VAL A 29 -6.27 -9.05 -7.16
C VAL A 29 -7.63 -8.35 -7.35
N LEU A 30 -8.04 -7.50 -6.42
CA LEU A 30 -9.27 -6.72 -6.54
C LEU A 30 -9.26 -5.79 -7.76
N THR A 31 -8.10 -5.28 -8.15
CA THR A 31 -7.95 -4.45 -9.35
C THR A 31 -8.29 -5.23 -10.63
N TRP A 32 -8.04 -6.53 -10.63
CA TRP A 32 -8.45 -7.41 -11.70
C TRP A 32 -9.95 -7.73 -11.62
N VAL A 33 -10.46 -8.09 -10.44
CA VAL A 33 -11.85 -8.51 -10.22
C VAL A 33 -12.83 -7.36 -10.45
N GLU A 34 -12.56 -6.18 -9.92
CA GLU A 34 -13.44 -5.00 -9.99
C GLU A 34 -12.95 -3.96 -11.00
N ARG A 35 -12.24 -4.42 -12.04
CA ARG A 35 -11.68 -3.55 -13.08
C ARG A 35 -12.71 -2.59 -13.66
N ASP A 36 -13.92 -3.07 -13.88
CA ASP A 36 -15.00 -2.29 -14.48
C ASP A 36 -15.53 -1.22 -13.53
N GLU A 37 -15.72 -1.57 -12.26
CA GLU A 37 -16.15 -0.62 -11.25
C GLU A 37 -15.08 0.45 -11.00
N LEU A 38 -13.79 0.09 -11.08
CA LEU A 38 -12.69 1.05 -11.04
C LEU A 38 -12.73 2.02 -12.23
N ILE A 39 -12.96 1.53 -13.44
CA ILE A 39 -13.10 2.39 -14.64
C ILE A 39 -14.30 3.33 -14.48
N LEU A 40 -15.44 2.82 -13.97
CA LEU A 40 -16.63 3.63 -13.71
C LEU A 40 -16.45 4.64 -12.58
N SER A 41 -15.73 4.28 -11.51
CA SER A 41 -15.44 5.20 -10.41
C SER A 41 -14.50 6.31 -10.87
N TRP A 42 -13.44 5.95 -11.60
CA TRP A 42 -12.50 6.90 -12.20
C TRP A 42 -13.19 7.84 -13.20
N SER A 43 -14.08 7.33 -14.05
CA SER A 43 -14.75 8.15 -15.06
C SER A 43 -15.60 9.26 -14.46
N LYS A 44 -16.16 9.08 -13.25
CA LYS A 44 -16.91 10.15 -12.54
C LYS A 44 -16.09 11.42 -12.35
N GLY A 45 -14.78 11.29 -12.15
CA GLY A 45 -13.85 12.40 -12.01
C GLY A 45 -13.30 12.96 -13.33
N ASN A 46 -13.61 12.35 -14.48
CA ASN A 46 -13.04 12.70 -15.78
C ASN A 46 -14.14 13.11 -16.78
N PRO A 47 -14.24 14.41 -17.15
CA PRO A 47 -15.27 14.89 -18.08
C PRO A 47 -15.31 14.15 -19.42
N SER A 48 -14.17 13.93 -20.07
CA SER A 48 -14.08 13.23 -21.36
C SER A 48 -14.48 11.76 -21.24
N ALA A 49 -14.15 11.11 -20.12
CA ALA A 49 -14.57 9.73 -19.88
C ALA A 49 -16.09 9.61 -19.71
N ARG A 50 -16.75 10.61 -19.10
CA ARG A 50 -18.22 10.63 -18.95
C ARG A 50 -18.92 10.80 -20.29
N GLU A 51 -18.37 11.61 -21.18
CA GLU A 51 -18.90 11.81 -22.54
C GLU A 51 -18.84 10.50 -23.33
N ILE A 52 -17.67 9.86 -23.37
CA ILE A 52 -17.49 8.55 -24.03
C ILE A 52 -18.42 7.49 -23.43
N LEU A 53 -18.57 7.47 -22.10
CA LEU A 53 -19.48 6.54 -21.41
C LEU A 53 -20.96 6.78 -21.80
N ALA A 54 -21.37 8.04 -21.96
CA ALA A 54 -22.74 8.39 -22.32
C ALA A 54 -23.06 8.03 -23.79
N GLU A 55 -22.08 8.16 -24.69
CA GLU A 55 -22.25 7.89 -26.12
C GLU A 55 -22.16 6.39 -26.47
N GLY A 56 -21.16 5.70 -25.91
CA GLY A 56 -20.79 4.35 -26.33
C GLY A 56 -20.88 3.27 -25.23
N GLY A 57 -21.21 3.65 -24.01
CA GLY A 57 -21.24 2.73 -22.87
C GLY A 57 -19.86 2.26 -22.42
N LEU A 58 -19.85 1.32 -21.46
CA LEU A 58 -18.63 0.89 -20.78
C LEU A 58 -17.64 0.14 -21.70
N GLY A 59 -18.14 -0.58 -22.70
CA GLY A 59 -17.28 -1.31 -23.66
C GLY A 59 -16.38 -0.36 -24.44
N VAL A 60 -16.95 0.70 -25.01
CA VAL A 60 -16.22 1.73 -25.76
C VAL A 60 -15.26 2.49 -24.84
N LEU A 61 -15.70 2.83 -23.63
CA LEU A 61 -14.81 3.49 -22.67
C LEU A 61 -13.61 2.60 -22.33
N ARG A 62 -13.81 1.30 -22.08
CA ARG A 62 -12.75 0.36 -21.70
C ARG A 62 -11.63 0.27 -22.74
N GLU A 63 -11.97 0.39 -24.02
CA GLU A 63 -11.00 0.35 -25.13
C GLU A 63 -10.37 1.71 -25.42
N SER A 64 -10.87 2.78 -24.79
CA SER A 64 -10.39 4.13 -25.01
C SER A 64 -8.98 4.33 -24.43
N PRO A 65 -8.06 4.98 -25.16
CA PRO A 65 -6.69 5.20 -24.71
C PRO A 65 -6.60 6.13 -23.50
N ILE A 66 -7.66 6.86 -23.16
CA ILE A 66 -7.69 7.72 -21.97
C ILE A 66 -7.83 6.91 -20.67
N VAL A 67 -8.29 5.65 -20.74
CA VAL A 67 -8.48 4.82 -19.55
C VAL A 67 -7.11 4.36 -19.03
N PRO A 68 -6.80 4.60 -17.75
CA PRO A 68 -5.56 4.13 -17.16
C PRO A 68 -5.44 2.60 -17.21
N ASN A 69 -4.23 2.12 -17.45
CA ASN A 69 -3.90 0.71 -17.32
C ASN A 69 -3.76 0.31 -15.84
N PHE A 70 -4.90 0.23 -15.14
CA PHE A 70 -4.96 -0.02 -13.69
C PHE A 70 -4.28 -1.34 -13.29
N LEU A 71 -4.48 -2.42 -14.05
CA LEU A 71 -3.98 -3.74 -13.68
C LEU A 71 -2.44 -3.83 -13.75
N PRO A 72 -1.77 -3.46 -14.86
CA PRO A 72 -0.31 -3.39 -14.87
C PRO A 72 0.26 -2.49 -13.77
N LEU A 73 -0.37 -1.33 -13.55
CA LEU A 73 0.04 -0.40 -12.49
C LEU A 73 -0.03 -1.06 -11.11
N ALA A 74 -1.15 -1.70 -10.77
CA ALA A 74 -1.34 -2.36 -9.48
C ALA A 74 -0.36 -3.52 -9.26
N ILE A 75 -0.11 -4.34 -10.29
CA ILE A 75 0.85 -5.45 -10.21
C ILE A 75 2.26 -4.93 -9.98
N VAL A 76 2.71 -3.94 -10.76
CA VAL A 76 4.05 -3.36 -10.62
C VAL A 76 4.21 -2.71 -9.25
N SER A 77 3.23 -1.91 -8.82
CA SER A 77 3.24 -1.30 -7.49
C SER A 77 3.31 -2.33 -6.36
N PHE A 78 2.57 -3.43 -6.47
CA PHE A 78 2.62 -4.52 -5.51
C PHE A 78 4.01 -5.16 -5.44
N VAL A 79 4.60 -5.54 -6.60
CA VAL A 79 5.91 -6.19 -6.65
C VAL A 79 7.00 -5.26 -6.08
N VAL A 80 7.00 -3.99 -6.49
CA VAL A 80 7.96 -2.99 -5.99
C VAL A 80 7.83 -2.83 -4.49
N PHE A 81 6.60 -2.69 -3.98
CA PHE A 81 6.37 -2.56 -2.53
C PHE A 81 6.81 -3.81 -1.76
N ALA A 82 6.48 -5.01 -2.26
CA ALA A 82 6.86 -6.27 -1.61
C ALA A 82 8.37 -6.44 -1.50
N LEU A 83 9.11 -6.14 -2.58
CA LEU A 83 10.56 -6.17 -2.59
C LEU A 83 11.17 -5.11 -1.65
N LEU A 84 10.61 -3.90 -1.66
CA LEU A 84 11.07 -2.84 -0.77
C LEU A 84 10.83 -3.20 0.70
N ALA A 85 9.65 -3.73 1.04
CA ALA A 85 9.32 -4.19 2.38
C ALA A 85 10.25 -5.31 2.86
N LEU A 86 10.59 -6.25 1.97
CA LEU A 86 11.54 -7.33 2.25
C LEU A 86 12.93 -6.79 2.57
N VAL A 87 13.47 -5.93 1.70
CA VAL A 87 14.82 -5.37 1.83
C VAL A 87 14.92 -4.49 3.08
N LEU A 88 13.96 -3.58 3.28
CA LEU A 88 13.95 -2.71 4.46
C LEU A 88 13.69 -3.48 5.75
N GLY A 89 12.88 -4.53 5.71
CA GLY A 89 12.67 -5.43 6.85
C GLY A 89 13.96 -6.14 7.25
N ALA A 90 14.73 -6.66 6.28
CA ALA A 90 16.04 -7.27 6.53
C ALA A 90 17.01 -6.27 7.16
N PHE A 91 17.12 -5.06 6.59
CA PHE A 91 18.00 -4.03 7.16
C PHE A 91 17.58 -3.56 8.55
N LEU A 92 16.27 -3.54 8.83
CA LEU A 92 15.77 -3.22 10.17
C LEU A 92 16.18 -4.29 11.20
N VAL A 93 16.13 -5.57 10.81
CA VAL A 93 16.58 -6.70 11.64
C VAL A 93 18.07 -6.59 11.94
N ASP A 94 18.88 -6.21 10.95
CA ASP A 94 20.32 -6.03 11.09
C ASP A 94 20.73 -4.76 11.88
N GLY A 95 19.75 -3.98 12.34
CA GLY A 95 20.00 -2.83 13.21
C GLY A 95 20.32 -1.52 12.45
N HIS A 96 20.11 -1.48 11.14
CA HIS A 96 20.41 -0.28 10.36
C HIS A 96 19.37 0.83 10.60
N GLY A 97 19.76 1.86 11.37
CA GLY A 97 18.87 2.97 11.73
C GLY A 97 18.25 3.74 10.54
N TRP A 98 18.88 3.74 9.37
CA TRP A 98 18.33 4.39 8.16
C TRP A 98 17.12 3.63 7.60
N ALA A 99 17.04 2.31 7.80
CA ALA A 99 15.90 1.51 7.37
C ALA A 99 14.62 1.93 8.12
N ARG A 100 14.74 2.31 9.39
CA ARG A 100 13.63 2.90 10.16
C ARG A 100 13.10 4.17 9.52
N LEU A 101 13.98 5.06 9.05
CA LEU A 101 13.56 6.32 8.40
C LEU A 101 12.89 6.05 7.06
N ALA A 102 13.44 5.15 6.25
CA ALA A 102 12.83 4.73 4.99
C ALA A 102 11.44 4.13 5.21
N LEU A 103 11.29 3.20 6.16
CA LEU A 103 10.01 2.60 6.51
C LEU A 103 9.01 3.63 7.08
N THR A 104 9.49 4.60 7.85
CA THR A 104 8.66 5.71 8.35
C THR A 104 8.12 6.55 7.19
N ALA A 105 8.97 6.91 6.23
CA ALA A 105 8.56 7.65 5.05
C ALA A 105 7.57 6.85 4.19
N SER A 106 7.84 5.57 3.94
CA SER A 106 6.93 4.68 3.22
C SER A 106 5.58 4.55 3.92
N ALA A 107 5.57 4.41 5.25
CA ALA A 107 4.34 4.30 6.02
C ALA A 107 3.55 5.60 6.03
N GLY A 108 4.22 6.75 6.19
CA GLY A 108 3.59 8.06 6.07
C GLY A 108 2.94 8.27 4.70
N PHE A 109 3.65 7.94 3.62
CA PHE A 109 3.11 7.99 2.27
C PHE A 109 1.92 7.03 2.09
N GLY A 110 2.00 5.82 2.64
CA GLY A 110 0.90 4.86 2.64
C GLY A 110 -0.37 5.37 3.33
N VAL A 111 -0.24 6.07 4.47
CA VAL A 111 -1.37 6.73 5.13
C VAL A 111 -1.98 7.82 4.23
N LEU A 112 -1.15 8.65 3.60
CA LEU A 112 -1.64 9.69 2.68
C LEU A 112 -2.43 9.09 1.51
N VAL A 113 -1.90 8.04 0.88
CA VAL A 113 -2.55 7.33 -0.21
C VAL A 113 -3.89 6.72 0.24
N ALA A 114 -3.93 6.09 1.41
CA ALA A 114 -5.16 5.52 1.95
C ALA A 114 -6.24 6.58 2.21
N VAL A 115 -5.85 7.76 2.74
CA VAL A 115 -6.78 8.88 2.92
C VAL A 115 -7.32 9.38 1.58
N LEU A 116 -6.47 9.48 0.55
CA LEU A 116 -6.91 9.86 -0.78
C LEU A 116 -7.85 8.82 -1.39
N ALA A 117 -7.57 7.53 -1.21
CA ALA A 117 -8.44 6.46 -1.68
C ALA A 117 -9.84 6.53 -1.07
N VAL A 118 -9.94 6.83 0.23
CA VAL A 118 -11.21 7.04 0.93
C VAL A 118 -12.02 8.22 0.35
N ARG A 119 -11.34 9.29 -0.08
CA ARG A 119 -12.00 10.48 -0.63
C ARG A 119 -12.50 10.33 -2.07
N ASN A 120 -12.01 9.35 -2.82
CA ASN A 120 -12.27 9.23 -4.26
C ASN A 120 -13.43 8.28 -4.62
N HIS A 121 -14.30 7.92 -3.66
CA HIS A 121 -15.49 7.07 -3.90
C HIS A 121 -15.19 5.78 -4.69
N LEU A 122 -14.08 5.11 -4.34
CA LEU A 122 -13.73 3.80 -4.87
C LEU A 122 -14.78 2.74 -4.47
N PRO A 123 -14.81 1.59 -5.16
CA PRO A 123 -15.66 0.47 -4.75
C PRO A 123 -15.45 0.10 -3.28
N THR A 124 -16.50 -0.43 -2.64
CA THR A 124 -16.52 -0.64 -1.17
C THR A 124 -15.38 -1.53 -0.70
N ALA A 125 -14.99 -2.54 -1.48
CA ALA A 125 -13.86 -3.41 -1.15
C ALA A 125 -12.54 -2.62 -1.03
N PHE A 126 -12.26 -1.70 -1.97
CA PHE A 126 -11.10 -0.82 -1.93
C PHE A 126 -11.16 0.16 -0.75
N LEU A 127 -12.34 0.65 -0.42
CA LEU A 127 -12.53 1.54 0.73
C LEU A 127 -12.16 0.85 2.05
N VAL A 128 -12.71 -0.36 2.27
CA VAL A 128 -12.41 -1.16 3.46
C VAL A 128 -10.91 -1.47 3.53
N LEU A 129 -10.31 -1.88 2.42
CA LEU A 129 -8.89 -2.20 2.35
C LEU A 129 -8.00 -0.96 2.57
N SER A 130 -8.44 0.22 2.13
CA SER A 130 -7.75 1.48 2.39
C SER A 130 -7.76 1.83 3.89
N ILE A 131 -8.87 1.62 4.57
CA ILE A 131 -8.96 1.83 6.03
C ILE A 131 -8.04 0.85 6.77
N VAL A 132 -8.09 -0.44 6.41
CA VAL A 132 -7.24 -1.47 7.02
C VAL A 132 -5.77 -1.15 6.80
N THR A 133 -5.37 -0.80 5.58
CA THR A 133 -3.98 -0.44 5.28
C THR A 133 -3.56 0.85 5.99
N ALA A 134 -4.43 1.85 6.14
CA ALA A 134 -4.13 3.04 6.95
C ALA A 134 -3.80 2.67 8.40
N VAL A 135 -4.61 1.81 9.02
CA VAL A 135 -4.38 1.32 10.38
C VAL A 135 -3.06 0.56 10.48
N LEU A 136 -2.75 -0.31 9.51
CA LEU A 136 -1.49 -1.05 9.47
C LEU A 136 -0.27 -0.11 9.33
N HIS A 137 -0.34 0.94 8.51
CA HIS A 137 0.74 1.92 8.43
C HIS A 137 0.93 2.69 9.74
N LEU A 138 -0.16 3.07 10.42
CA LEU A 138 -0.08 3.70 11.74
C LEU A 138 0.52 2.75 12.80
N ALA A 139 0.14 1.47 12.77
CA ALA A 139 0.72 0.45 13.63
C ALA A 139 2.23 0.26 13.36
N LEU A 140 2.63 0.27 12.08
CA LEU A 140 4.04 0.21 11.69
C LEU A 140 4.81 1.41 12.25
N LEU A 141 4.29 2.63 12.08
CA LEU A 141 4.89 3.83 12.66
C LEU A 141 5.04 3.73 14.18
N PHE A 142 4.00 3.26 14.86
CA PHE A 142 4.05 3.05 16.31
C PHE A 142 5.18 2.07 16.71
N PHE A 143 5.29 0.91 16.06
CA PHE A 143 6.31 -0.08 16.40
C PHE A 143 7.73 0.37 16.02
N LEU A 144 7.90 1.08 14.91
CA LEU A 144 9.20 1.63 14.49
C LEU A 144 9.76 2.63 15.49
N TRP A 145 8.88 3.43 16.11
CA TRP A 145 9.25 4.46 17.08
C TRP A 145 9.03 4.05 18.53
N HIS A 146 8.67 2.79 18.77
CA HIS A 146 8.60 2.24 20.12
C HIS A 146 9.97 2.34 20.80
N LYS A 147 9.95 2.53 22.14
CA LYS A 147 11.16 2.68 22.96
C LYS A 147 12.14 1.51 22.79
N ASP A 148 11.63 0.29 22.65
CA ASP A 148 12.45 -0.92 22.53
C ASP A 148 13.15 -0.98 21.17
N THR A 149 12.46 -0.60 20.09
CA THR A 149 13.08 -0.47 18.75
C THR A 149 14.16 0.61 18.76
N SER A 150 13.91 1.74 19.44
CA SER A 150 14.89 2.83 19.56
C SER A 150 16.08 2.47 20.45
N ALA A 151 15.90 1.61 21.45
CA ALA A 151 17.00 1.08 22.25
C ALA A 151 17.86 0.13 21.39
N TYR A 152 17.23 -0.83 20.70
CA TYR A 152 17.91 -1.77 19.82
C TYR A 152 18.76 -1.09 18.75
N LEU A 153 18.20 -0.10 18.03
CA LEU A 153 18.90 0.58 16.95
C LEU A 153 20.02 1.53 17.43
N ARG A 154 20.12 1.84 18.72
CA ARG A 154 21.24 2.62 19.29
C ARG A 154 22.43 1.76 19.67
N GLU A 155 22.24 0.45 19.74
CA GLU A 155 23.29 -0.52 20.07
C GLU A 155 24.09 -0.97 18.83
N PHE A 156 23.83 -0.36 17.66
CA PHE A 156 24.48 -0.57 16.37
C PHE A 156 24.93 0.79 15.80
#